data_AF-A0A9D0LJT8-F1
#
_entry.id   AF-A0A9D0LJT8-F1
#
_cell.length_a   1.000
_cell.length_b   1.000
_cell.length_c   1.000
_cell.angle_alpha   90.00
_cell.angle_beta   90.00
_cell.angle_gamma   90.00
#
_symmetry.space_group_name_H-M   'P 1'
#
loop_
_entity.id
_entity.type
_entity.pdbx_description
1 polymer ?
#
loop_
_entity_poly.entity_id
_entity_poly.type
_entity_poly.pdbx_seq_one_letter_code
_entity_poly.pdbx_strand_id
1 'polypeptide(L)'
;DPPPMNLGGRPLDVILVVGVNGSGKTTSIAKLAHWYQREGRSVLLAAADTFRAAAIDQLRIWAERAGCDMVAGPEGGDPGAVVYDALQAAHSRGRDMVIVDTAGRLHTRYNLMEELRKVHRVAGKVVEGAPHETLLVLDATTGQNALTQARHFQEAVAVTGVVLAKLDSTARGGMVFAIAHQLGLPVRFVGTGEGLDDLAPFDADAFVQGLWAER
;
A
#
# COMPACT_ATOMS: atom_id res chain seq x y z
N ASP A 1 -2.47 -20.48 5.71
CA ASP A 1 -2.80 -19.39 4.77
C ASP A 1 -3.32 -18.16 5.48
N PRO A 2 -3.03 -16.96 4.94
CA PRO A 2 -3.67 -15.73 5.40
C PRO A 2 -5.19 -15.82 5.30
N PRO A 3 -5.96 -15.20 6.23
CA PRO A 3 -7.38 -14.96 5.97
C PRO A 3 -7.52 -14.10 4.71
N PRO A 4 -8.57 -14.27 3.89
CA PRO A 4 -8.76 -13.47 2.68
C PRO A 4 -8.77 -11.97 3.01
N MET A 5 -8.33 -11.15 2.05
CA MET A 5 -8.44 -9.70 2.19
C MET A 5 -9.92 -9.30 2.26
N ASN A 6 -10.24 -8.27 3.05
CA ASN A 6 -11.57 -7.71 3.24
C ASN A 6 -11.96 -6.82 2.06
N LEU A 7 -11.91 -7.36 0.84
CA LEU A 7 -12.26 -6.66 -0.40
C LEU A 7 -13.44 -7.37 -1.06
N GLY A 8 -14.35 -6.60 -1.65
CA GLY A 8 -15.54 -7.08 -2.32
C GLY A 8 -16.79 -7.15 -1.43
N GLY A 9 -17.91 -7.48 -2.06
CA GLY A 9 -19.24 -7.52 -1.42
C GLY A 9 -19.82 -6.13 -1.09
N ARG A 10 -19.22 -5.05 -1.61
CA ARG A 10 -19.65 -3.67 -1.38
C ARG A 10 -19.40 -2.79 -2.61
N PRO A 11 -20.03 -1.60 -2.69
CA PRO A 11 -19.89 -0.72 -3.85
C PRO A 11 -18.48 -0.14 -4.05
N LEU A 12 -17.73 0.09 -2.97
CA LEU A 12 -16.42 0.73 -3.03
C LEU A 12 -15.47 0.11 -2.02
N ASP A 13 -14.34 -0.42 -2.48
CA ASP A 13 -13.24 -0.83 -1.62
C ASP A 13 -12.21 0.28 -1.42
N VAL A 14 -11.62 0.38 -0.24
CA VAL A 14 -10.60 1.40 0.09
C VAL A 14 -9.37 0.71 0.65
N ILE A 15 -8.24 0.88 -0.03
CA ILE A 15 -6.93 0.37 0.39
C ILE A 15 -6.05 1.56 0.80
N LEU A 16 -5.61 1.58 2.05
CA LEU A 16 -4.64 2.54 2.55
C LEU A 16 -3.23 1.94 2.45
N VAL A 17 -2.32 2.58 1.70
CA VAL A 17 -0.94 2.09 1.57
C VAL A 17 -0.01 2.94 2.40
N VAL A 18 0.73 2.30 3.31
CA VAL A 18 1.64 2.96 4.28
C VAL A 18 3.03 2.34 4.24
N GLY A 19 4.01 3.00 4.88
CA GLY A 19 5.40 2.58 4.89
C GLY A 19 6.38 3.75 4.78
N VAL A 20 7.66 3.48 4.94
CA VAL A 20 8.68 4.54 4.98
C VAL A 20 9.07 5.04 3.58
N ASN A 21 9.68 6.22 3.51
CA ASN A 21 10.25 6.71 2.26
C ASN A 21 11.33 5.74 1.74
N GLY A 22 11.34 5.50 0.43
CA GLY A 22 12.27 4.56 -0.20
C GLY A 22 11.85 3.08 -0.13
N SER A 23 10.80 2.72 0.61
CA SER A 23 10.36 1.32 0.73
C SER A 23 9.68 0.76 -0.52
N GLY A 24 9.38 1.60 -1.50
CA GLY A 24 8.69 1.20 -2.74
C GLY A 24 7.17 1.40 -2.74
N LYS A 25 6.62 2.22 -1.82
CA LYS A 25 5.17 2.51 -1.74
C LYS A 25 4.52 2.91 -3.06
N THR A 26 4.92 4.03 -3.64
CA THR A 26 4.32 4.59 -4.85
C THR A 26 4.40 3.61 -6.02
N THR A 27 5.53 2.90 -6.17
CA THR A 27 5.67 1.83 -7.17
C THR A 27 4.74 0.65 -6.87
N SER A 28 4.61 0.23 -5.62
CA SER A 28 3.72 -0.87 -5.22
C SER A 28 2.25 -0.51 -5.45
N ILE A 29 1.86 0.75 -5.24
CA ILE A 29 0.51 1.26 -5.53
C ILE A 29 0.23 1.16 -7.02
N ALA A 30 1.16 1.56 -7.87
CA ALA A 30 1.00 1.47 -9.32
C ALA A 30 0.79 0.03 -9.78
N LYS A 31 1.63 -0.89 -9.28
CA LYS A 31 1.52 -2.32 -9.58
C LYS A 31 0.21 -2.91 -9.05
N LEU A 32 -0.20 -2.54 -7.84
CA LEU A 32 -1.44 -3.01 -7.23
C LEU A 32 -2.66 -2.52 -8.01
N ALA A 33 -2.63 -1.27 -8.47
CA ALA A 33 -3.67 -0.71 -9.30
C ALA A 33 -3.78 -1.45 -10.64
N HIS A 34 -2.65 -1.66 -11.32
CA HIS A 34 -2.57 -2.45 -12.55
C HIS A 34 -3.06 -3.89 -12.36
N TRP A 35 -2.65 -4.55 -11.27
CA TRP A 35 -3.11 -5.88 -10.91
C TRP A 35 -4.63 -5.94 -10.78
N TYR A 36 -5.22 -5.05 -9.97
CA TYR A 36 -6.68 -5.04 -9.78
C TYR A 36 -7.45 -4.61 -11.02
N GLN A 37 -6.89 -3.75 -11.88
CA GLN A 37 -7.50 -3.47 -13.18
C GLN A 37 -7.57 -4.72 -14.08
N ARG A 38 -6.51 -5.54 -14.09
CA ARG A 38 -6.51 -6.81 -14.82
C ARG A 38 -7.52 -7.81 -14.26
N GLU A 39 -7.78 -7.74 -12.96
CA GLU A 39 -8.85 -8.49 -12.28
C GLU A 39 -10.26 -7.89 -12.49
N GLY A 40 -10.39 -6.87 -13.35
CA GLY A 40 -11.68 -6.28 -13.73
C GLY A 40 -12.19 -5.17 -12.79
N ARG A 41 -11.38 -4.73 -11.81
CA ARG A 41 -11.72 -3.61 -10.93
C ARG A 41 -11.48 -2.27 -11.63
N SER A 42 -12.31 -1.29 -11.30
CA SER A 42 -12.20 0.10 -11.73
C SER A 42 -11.51 0.95 -10.66
N VAL A 43 -10.19 1.06 -10.78
CA VAL A 43 -9.33 1.67 -9.75
C VAL A 43 -9.22 3.19 -9.90
N LEU A 44 -9.26 3.91 -8.77
CA LEU A 44 -8.90 5.31 -8.62
C LEU A 44 -7.79 5.47 -7.58
N LEU A 45 -6.79 6.29 -7.89
CA LEU A 45 -5.66 6.58 -7.00
C LEU A 45 -5.88 7.89 -6.24
N ALA A 46 -5.55 7.91 -4.95
CA ALA A 46 -5.56 9.13 -4.13
C ALA A 46 -4.12 9.50 -3.74
N ALA A 47 -3.64 10.65 -4.21
CA ALA A 47 -2.29 11.15 -3.98
C ALA A 47 -2.19 11.89 -2.64
N ALA A 48 -2.26 11.18 -1.52
CA ALA A 48 -2.26 11.77 -0.18
C ALA A 48 -0.85 11.93 0.44
N ASP A 49 0.24 11.60 -0.27
CA ASP A 49 1.60 12.12 0.04
C ASP A 49 1.72 13.58 -0.45
N THR A 50 1.00 14.48 0.22
CA THR A 50 0.88 15.89 -0.20
C THR A 50 2.14 16.71 0.02
N PHE A 51 3.09 16.22 0.82
CA PHE A 51 4.30 16.97 1.19
C PHE A 51 5.36 16.99 0.10
N ARG A 52 5.27 16.11 -0.89
CA ARG A 52 6.28 15.95 -1.93
C ARG A 52 5.62 16.13 -3.28
N ALA A 53 5.74 17.31 -3.89
CA ALA A 53 5.28 17.53 -5.27
C ALA A 53 5.78 16.43 -6.23
N ALA A 54 7.05 16.05 -6.10
CA ALA A 54 7.64 14.96 -6.89
C ALA A 54 6.96 13.59 -6.67
N ALA A 55 6.39 13.33 -5.48
CA ALA A 55 5.65 12.09 -5.24
C ALA A 55 4.28 12.12 -5.95
N ILE A 56 3.58 13.26 -5.94
CA ILE A 56 2.34 13.44 -6.69
C ILE A 56 2.59 13.27 -8.20
N ASP A 57 3.64 13.90 -8.73
CA ASP A 57 3.98 13.80 -10.15
C ASP A 57 4.41 12.38 -10.53
N GLN A 58 5.18 11.71 -9.67
CA GLN A 58 5.54 10.31 -9.87
C GLN A 58 4.32 9.39 -9.88
N LEU A 59 3.38 9.59 -8.95
CA LEU A 59 2.13 8.82 -8.92
C LEU A 59 1.26 9.12 -10.15
N ARG A 60 1.25 10.35 -10.67
CA ARG A 60 0.54 10.70 -11.91
C ARG A 60 1.04 9.90 -13.10
N ILE A 61 2.36 9.82 -13.28
CA ILE A 61 2.99 9.02 -14.35
C ILE A 61 2.61 7.55 -14.20
N TRP A 62 2.58 7.04 -12.97
CA TRP A 62 2.16 5.67 -12.71
C TRP A 62 0.67 5.43 -12.97
N ALA A 63 -0.19 6.38 -12.61
CA ALA A 63 -1.63 6.33 -12.89
C ALA A 63 -1.88 6.25 -14.40
N GLU A 64 -1.19 7.09 -15.19
CA GLU A 64 -1.26 7.08 -16.66
C GLU A 64 -0.80 5.74 -17.23
N ARG A 65 0.32 5.20 -16.75
CA ARG A 65 0.84 3.89 -17.20
C ARG A 65 -0.09 2.73 -16.85
N ALA A 66 -0.73 2.80 -15.68
CA ALA A 66 -1.67 1.79 -15.19
C ALA A 66 -3.11 2.03 -15.67
N GLY A 67 -3.37 3.04 -16.52
CA GLY A 67 -4.71 3.35 -17.01
C GLY A 67 -5.72 3.73 -15.93
N CYS A 68 -5.26 4.29 -14.80
CA CYS A 68 -6.08 4.63 -13.64
C CYS A 68 -6.37 6.13 -13.55
N ASP A 69 -7.56 6.48 -13.04
CA ASP A 69 -7.83 7.85 -12.62
C ASP A 69 -7.02 8.18 -11.35
N MET A 70 -6.68 9.45 -11.17
CA MET A 70 -6.05 9.94 -9.95
C MET A 70 -6.75 11.21 -9.43
N VAL A 71 -6.84 11.34 -8.11
CA VAL A 71 -7.19 12.57 -7.40
C VAL A 71 -5.99 13.01 -6.56
N ALA A 72 -5.66 14.30 -6.64
CA ALA A 72 -4.56 14.91 -5.91
C ALA A 72 -4.97 16.29 -5.39
N GLY A 73 -4.46 16.66 -4.21
CA GLY A 73 -4.58 18.02 -3.67
C GLY A 73 -3.38 18.91 -4.02
N PRO A 74 -3.38 20.16 -3.58
CA PRO A 74 -2.21 21.03 -3.70
C PRO A 74 -1.04 20.50 -2.86
N GLU A 75 0.19 20.83 -3.27
CA GLU A 75 1.39 20.57 -2.47
C GLU A 75 1.26 21.22 -1.08
N GLY A 76 1.63 20.47 -0.04
CA GLY A 76 1.46 20.86 1.36
C GLY A 76 0.01 20.87 1.85
N GLY A 77 -0.95 20.44 1.02
CA GLY A 77 -2.36 20.34 1.38
C GLY A 77 -2.64 19.24 2.40
N ASP A 78 -3.87 19.19 2.91
CA ASP A 78 -4.31 18.20 3.89
C ASP A 78 -4.53 16.81 3.26
N PRO A 79 -3.77 15.76 3.66
CA PRO A 79 -3.98 14.40 3.15
C PRO A 79 -5.38 13.86 3.39
N GLY A 80 -6.00 14.23 4.52
CA GLY A 80 -7.38 13.85 4.81
C GLY A 80 -8.38 14.41 3.80
N ALA A 81 -8.21 15.66 3.38
CA ALA A 81 -9.04 16.28 2.34
C ALA A 81 -8.87 15.56 0.99
N VAL A 82 -7.64 15.20 0.60
CA VAL A 82 -7.40 14.43 -0.64
C VAL A 82 -8.13 13.09 -0.63
N VAL A 83 -8.10 12.38 0.50
CA VAL A 83 -8.83 11.10 0.63
C VAL A 83 -10.34 11.31 0.58
N TYR A 84 -10.86 12.33 1.25
CA TYR A 84 -12.28 12.68 1.16
C TYR A 84 -12.70 12.92 -0.30
N ASP A 85 -11.96 13.78 -1.02
CA ASP A 85 -12.26 14.12 -2.41
C ASP A 85 -12.13 12.90 -3.34
N ALA A 86 -11.14 12.03 -3.10
CA ALA A 86 -10.95 10.81 -3.88
C ALA A 86 -12.12 9.83 -3.70
N LEU A 87 -12.65 9.67 -2.48
CA LEU A 87 -13.80 8.81 -2.22
C LEU A 87 -15.08 9.37 -2.85
N GLN A 88 -15.29 10.69 -2.81
CA GLN A 88 -16.42 11.33 -3.50
C GLN A 88 -16.29 11.23 -5.03
N ALA A 89 -15.08 11.37 -5.56
CA ALA A 89 -14.80 11.18 -6.98
C ALA A 89 -15.05 9.73 -7.40
N ALA A 90 -14.62 8.76 -6.60
CA ALA A 90 -14.86 7.34 -6.85
C ALA A 90 -16.36 7.04 -6.91
N HIS A 91 -17.13 7.54 -5.95
CA HIS A 91 -18.59 7.40 -5.95
C HIS A 91 -19.24 8.03 -7.19
N SER A 92 -18.91 9.28 -7.52
CA SER A 92 -19.52 9.98 -8.67
C SER A 92 -19.13 9.41 -10.03
N ARG A 93 -17.93 8.81 -10.14
CA ARG A 93 -17.42 8.19 -11.37
C ARG A 93 -17.73 6.69 -11.47
N GLY A 94 -18.44 6.12 -10.49
CA GLY A 94 -18.75 4.70 -10.46
C GLY A 94 -17.51 3.80 -10.37
N ARG A 95 -16.46 4.26 -9.68
CA ARG A 95 -15.27 3.45 -9.38
C ARG A 95 -15.56 2.56 -8.18
N ASP A 96 -15.02 1.35 -8.19
CA ASP A 96 -15.26 0.32 -7.18
C ASP A 96 -14.03 0.06 -6.29
N MET A 97 -12.90 0.74 -6.52
CA MET A 97 -11.72 0.69 -5.68
C MET A 97 -10.98 2.03 -5.61
N VAL A 98 -10.63 2.47 -4.40
CA VAL A 98 -9.66 3.55 -4.15
C VAL A 98 -8.39 2.99 -3.49
N ILE A 99 -7.23 3.33 -4.03
CA ILE A 99 -5.92 3.05 -3.42
C ILE A 99 -5.27 4.38 -3.04
N VAL A 100 -4.93 4.53 -1.76
CA VAL A 100 -4.41 5.78 -1.19
C VAL A 100 -2.90 5.69 -1.00
N ASP A 101 -2.15 6.58 -1.66
CA ASP A 101 -0.73 6.83 -1.37
C ASP A 101 -0.60 7.77 -0.18
N THR A 102 0.32 7.47 0.74
CA THR A 102 0.52 8.25 1.96
C THR A 102 1.98 8.63 2.14
N ALA A 103 2.23 9.67 2.93
CA ALA A 103 3.60 10.03 3.27
C ALA A 103 4.33 8.93 4.06
N GLY A 104 5.66 8.89 3.93
CA GLY A 104 6.52 7.90 4.62
C GLY A 104 7.66 8.47 5.44
N ARG A 105 7.58 9.74 5.82
CA ARG A 105 8.65 10.48 6.54
C ARG A 105 8.77 10.09 8.02
N LEU A 106 9.29 8.89 8.29
CA LEU A 106 9.38 8.36 9.66
C LEU A 106 10.35 9.13 10.58
N HIS A 107 11.22 10.01 10.09
CA HIS A 107 12.07 10.83 10.96
C HIS A 107 11.25 11.86 11.77
N THR A 108 10.04 12.20 11.33
CA THR A 108 9.04 13.00 12.07
C THR A 108 7.92 12.11 12.63
N ARG A 109 8.28 11.08 13.40
CA ARG A 109 7.41 9.95 13.80
C ARG A 109 6.01 10.38 14.27
N TYR A 110 5.95 11.30 15.24
CA TYR A 110 4.68 11.71 15.85
C TYR A 110 3.73 12.35 14.82
N ASN A 111 4.23 13.31 14.03
CA ASN A 111 3.43 14.03 13.05
C ASN A 111 2.92 13.09 11.93
N LEU A 112 3.75 12.15 11.48
CA LEU A 112 3.34 11.18 10.48
C LEU A 112 2.22 10.27 10.99
N MET A 113 2.34 9.74 12.20
CA MET A 113 1.32 8.82 12.73
C MET A 113 -0.03 9.51 12.96
N GLU A 114 -0.03 10.77 13.40
CA GLU A 114 -1.27 11.56 13.52
C GLU A 114 -1.92 11.85 12.16
N GLU A 115 -1.12 12.12 11.13
CA GLU A 115 -1.59 12.30 9.76
C GLU A 115 -2.24 11.02 9.22
N LEU A 116 -1.60 9.87 9.42
CA LEU A 116 -2.14 8.57 9.00
C LEU A 116 -3.42 8.20 9.76
N ARG A 117 -3.48 8.46 11.08
CA ARG A 117 -4.71 8.30 11.88
C ARG A 117 -5.82 9.20 11.37
N LYS A 118 -5.51 10.44 10.99
CA LYS A 118 -6.49 11.36 10.40
C LYS A 118 -7.03 10.82 9.09
N VAL A 119 -6.16 10.38 8.17
CA VAL A 119 -6.57 9.76 6.90
C VAL A 119 -7.47 8.56 7.13
N HIS A 120 -7.10 7.65 8.04
CA HIS A 120 -7.91 6.49 8.39
C HIS A 120 -9.29 6.90 8.92
N ARG A 121 -9.37 7.89 9.83
CA ARG A 121 -10.65 8.40 10.34
C ARG A 121 -11.52 9.03 9.27
N VAL A 122 -10.92 9.75 8.31
CA VAL A 122 -11.67 10.36 7.20
C VAL A 122 -12.24 9.28 6.29
N ALA A 123 -11.44 8.28 5.92
CA ALA A 123 -11.92 7.17 5.09
C ALA A 123 -13.15 6.49 5.72
N GLY A 124 -13.07 6.12 7.01
CA GLY A 124 -14.17 5.47 7.73
C GLY A 124 -15.41 6.34 7.97
N LYS A 125 -15.30 7.66 7.86
CA LYS A 125 -16.45 8.59 7.90
C LYS A 125 -17.20 8.65 6.58
N VAL A 126 -16.52 8.43 5.46
CA VAL A 126 -17.09 8.52 4.12
C VAL A 126 -17.61 7.16 3.65
N VAL A 127 -16.86 6.09 3.94
CA VAL A 127 -17.21 4.72 3.58
C VAL A 127 -17.19 3.88 4.85
N GLU A 128 -18.31 3.25 5.19
CA GLU A 128 -18.41 2.38 6.36
C GLU A 128 -17.39 1.25 6.28
N GLY A 129 -16.62 1.05 7.36
CA GLY A 129 -15.58 0.03 7.42
C GLY A 129 -14.26 0.41 6.73
N ALA A 130 -14.16 1.58 6.09
CA ALA A 130 -12.92 2.00 5.43
C ALA A 130 -11.85 2.54 6.43
N PRO A 131 -10.55 2.40 6.10
CA PRO A 131 -10.03 1.58 5.02
C PRO A 131 -10.29 0.09 5.28
N HIS A 132 -10.66 -0.65 4.23
CA HIS A 132 -10.95 -2.09 4.35
C HIS A 132 -9.67 -2.90 4.44
N GLU A 133 -8.60 -2.40 3.84
CA GLU A 133 -7.26 -2.94 3.92
C GLU A 133 -6.26 -1.81 4.17
N THR A 134 -5.35 -2.01 5.11
CA THR A 134 -4.19 -1.16 5.35
C THR A 134 -2.93 -1.97 5.03
N LEU A 135 -2.33 -1.72 3.88
CA LEU A 135 -1.16 -2.45 3.38
C LEU A 135 0.12 -1.70 3.73
N LEU A 136 0.99 -2.36 4.49
CA LEU A 136 2.31 -1.86 4.81
C LEU A 136 3.33 -2.32 3.76
N VAL A 137 4.00 -1.38 3.10
CA VAL A 137 5.06 -1.68 2.14
C VAL A 137 6.42 -1.68 2.84
N LEU A 138 7.07 -2.85 2.85
CA LEU A 138 8.41 -3.06 3.39
C LEU A 138 9.39 -3.42 2.29
N ASP A 139 10.61 -2.89 2.41
CA ASP A 139 11.71 -3.22 1.52
C ASP A 139 12.42 -4.48 2.02
N ALA A 140 12.43 -5.54 1.22
CA ALA A 140 13.03 -6.83 1.58
C ALA A 140 14.52 -6.73 1.93
N THR A 141 15.23 -5.70 1.45
CA THR A 141 16.66 -5.50 1.70
C THR A 141 16.97 -4.99 3.11
N THR A 142 16.01 -4.36 3.78
CA THR A 142 16.22 -3.52 4.98
C THR A 142 16.35 -4.29 6.31
N GLY A 143 16.19 -5.61 6.31
CA GLY A 143 16.48 -6.46 7.48
C GLY A 143 15.70 -6.05 8.74
N GLN A 144 16.28 -6.21 9.93
CA GLN A 144 15.61 -5.97 11.22
C GLN A 144 15.01 -4.56 11.38
N ASN A 145 15.51 -3.56 10.64
CA ASN A 145 14.96 -2.21 10.67
C ASN A 145 13.51 -2.17 10.16
N ALA A 146 13.15 -3.00 9.17
CA ALA A 146 11.79 -3.10 8.65
C ALA A 146 10.79 -3.49 9.74
N LEU A 147 11.16 -4.43 10.61
CA LEU A 147 10.29 -4.96 11.67
C LEU A 147 9.96 -3.90 12.72
N THR A 148 10.97 -3.13 13.16
CA THR A 148 10.76 -2.03 14.11
C THR A 148 9.84 -0.96 13.52
N GLN A 149 10.02 -0.63 12.23
CA GLN A 149 9.15 0.33 11.54
C GLN A 149 7.71 -0.19 11.45
N ALA A 150 7.55 -1.46 11.11
CA ALA A 150 6.24 -2.09 10.94
C ALA A 150 5.39 -2.05 12.22
N ARG A 151 6.00 -2.27 13.40
CA ARG A 151 5.30 -2.15 14.69
C ARG A 151 4.68 -0.76 14.88
N HIS A 152 5.42 0.30 14.55
CA HIS A 152 4.90 1.67 14.67
C HIS A 152 3.72 1.95 13.73
N PHE A 153 3.73 1.42 12.50
CA PHE A 153 2.58 1.56 11.60
C PHE A 153 1.38 0.75 12.08
N GLN A 154 1.61 -0.47 12.58
CA GLN A 154 0.55 -1.33 13.12
C GLN A 154 -0.18 -0.68 14.31
N GLU A 155 0.58 -0.04 15.21
CA GLU A 155 0.02 0.74 16.34
C GLU A 155 -0.76 1.99 15.89
N ALA A 156 -0.44 2.57 14.73
CA ALA A 156 -1.05 3.81 14.27
C ALA A 156 -2.32 3.62 13.46
N VAL A 157 -2.33 2.65 12.52
CA VAL A 157 -3.39 2.52 11.50
C VAL A 157 -3.88 1.10 11.26
N ALA A 158 -3.68 0.19 12.23
CA ALA A 158 -4.19 -1.18 12.17
C ALA A 158 -3.87 -1.88 10.83
N VAL A 159 -2.58 -2.09 10.58
CA VAL A 159 -2.09 -2.78 9.38
C VAL A 159 -2.72 -4.16 9.27
N THR A 160 -3.26 -4.50 8.09
CA THR A 160 -3.97 -5.77 7.80
C THR A 160 -3.14 -6.73 6.96
N GLY A 161 -2.09 -6.23 6.30
CA GLY A 161 -1.21 -7.03 5.47
C GLY A 161 0.05 -6.29 5.04
N VAL A 162 1.01 -7.06 4.50
CA VAL A 162 2.29 -6.54 4.04
C VAL A 162 2.45 -6.76 2.54
N VAL A 163 3.00 -5.74 1.87
CA VAL A 163 3.59 -5.87 0.53
C VAL A 163 5.11 -5.83 0.68
N LEU A 164 5.78 -6.89 0.24
CA LEU A 164 7.24 -6.94 0.23
C LEU A 164 7.77 -6.48 -1.13
N ALA A 165 8.39 -5.32 -1.16
CA ALA A 165 9.01 -4.79 -2.36
C ALA A 165 10.47 -5.28 -2.49
N LYS A 166 10.95 -5.30 -3.75
CA LYS A 166 12.34 -5.56 -4.13
C LYS A 166 12.84 -6.97 -3.73
N LEU A 167 11.97 -7.97 -3.78
CA LEU A 167 12.35 -9.34 -3.40
C LEU A 167 13.38 -9.92 -4.38
N ASP A 168 13.28 -9.55 -5.66
CA ASP A 168 14.23 -9.86 -6.74
C ASP A 168 15.66 -9.39 -6.47
N SER A 169 15.81 -8.35 -5.65
CA SER A 169 17.12 -7.75 -5.34
C SER A 169 17.84 -8.42 -4.16
N THR A 170 17.27 -9.45 -3.53
CA THR A 170 17.84 -10.03 -2.31
C THR A 170 17.51 -11.50 -2.05
N ALA A 171 18.52 -12.29 -1.65
CA ALA A 171 18.36 -13.65 -1.13
C ALA A 171 17.82 -13.73 0.32
N ARG A 172 17.33 -12.61 0.88
CA ARG A 172 16.94 -12.49 2.30
C ARG A 172 15.47 -12.87 2.54
N GLY A 173 15.09 -14.08 2.17
CA GLY A 173 13.73 -14.57 2.42
C GLY A 173 13.34 -14.71 3.90
N GLY A 174 14.32 -14.65 4.82
CA GLY A 174 14.10 -14.63 6.27
C GLY A 174 13.18 -13.50 6.77
N MET A 175 13.05 -12.40 6.00
CA MET A 175 12.18 -11.27 6.38
C MET A 175 10.70 -11.66 6.44
N VAL A 176 10.23 -12.50 5.51
CA VAL A 176 8.84 -12.98 5.48
C VAL A 176 8.49 -13.69 6.78
N PHE A 177 9.35 -14.62 7.20
CA PHE A 177 9.14 -15.39 8.43
C PHE A 177 9.15 -14.47 9.66
N ALA A 178 10.03 -13.47 9.70
CA ALA A 178 10.10 -12.53 10.80
C ALA A 178 8.84 -11.64 10.90
N ILE A 179 8.29 -11.20 9.77
CA ILE A 179 7.03 -10.43 9.70
C ILE A 179 5.87 -11.28 10.24
N ALA A 180 5.71 -12.50 9.71
CA ALA A 180 4.63 -13.39 10.11
C ALA A 180 4.74 -13.73 11.62
N HIS A 181 5.93 -14.10 12.10
CA HIS A 181 6.12 -14.54 13.47
C HIS A 181 6.09 -13.38 14.49
N GLN A 182 6.67 -12.22 14.18
CA GLN A 182 6.80 -11.14 15.16
C GLN A 182 5.66 -10.12 15.12
N LEU A 183 5.04 -9.93 13.96
CA LEU A 183 4.00 -8.90 13.77
C LEU A 183 2.60 -9.52 13.63
N GLY A 184 2.52 -10.84 13.39
CA GLY A 184 1.26 -11.52 13.12
C GLY A 184 0.58 -11.04 11.82
N LEU A 185 1.34 -10.40 10.93
CA LEU A 185 0.82 -9.81 9.70
C LEU A 185 1.03 -10.77 8.52
N PRO A 186 -0.01 -11.04 7.71
CA PRO A 186 0.14 -11.81 6.50
C PRO A 186 0.88 -11.00 5.42
N VAL A 187 1.83 -11.63 4.73
CA VAL A 187 2.35 -11.10 3.47
C VAL A 187 1.30 -11.36 2.40
N ARG A 188 0.87 -10.30 1.70
CA ARG A 188 -0.20 -10.34 0.69
C ARG A 188 0.36 -10.38 -0.72
N PHE A 189 1.38 -9.56 -0.97
CA PHE A 189 2.01 -9.42 -2.28
C PHE A 189 3.52 -9.32 -2.16
N VAL A 190 4.21 -9.74 -3.21
CA VAL A 190 5.65 -9.58 -3.40
C VAL A 190 5.91 -8.86 -4.72
N GLY A 191 6.80 -7.86 -4.68
CA GLY A 191 7.32 -7.20 -5.86
C GLY A 191 8.59 -7.93 -6.33
N THR A 192 8.59 -8.33 -7.59
CA THR A 192 9.60 -9.24 -8.19
C THR A 192 10.41 -8.58 -9.32
N GLY A 193 10.46 -7.25 -9.36
CA GLY A 193 11.09 -6.48 -10.45
C GLY A 193 10.62 -5.03 -10.48
N GLU A 194 10.82 -4.34 -11.61
CA GLU A 194 10.54 -2.90 -11.77
C GLU A 194 9.28 -2.59 -12.58
N GLY A 195 8.83 -3.51 -13.44
CA GLY A 195 7.67 -3.37 -14.31
C GLY A 195 6.33 -3.46 -13.58
N LEU A 196 5.25 -3.01 -14.24
CA LEU A 196 3.89 -3.06 -13.68
C LEU A 196 3.39 -4.48 -13.41
N ASP A 197 3.84 -5.44 -14.22
CA ASP A 197 3.50 -6.86 -14.07
C ASP A 197 4.34 -7.58 -13.01
N ASP A 198 5.36 -6.92 -12.44
CA ASP A 198 6.27 -7.51 -11.44
C ASP A 198 5.70 -7.38 -10.01
N LEU A 199 4.44 -7.79 -9.84
CA LEU A 199 3.76 -7.96 -8.57
C LEU A 199 3.00 -9.28 -8.61
N ALA A 200 3.21 -10.12 -7.61
CA ALA A 200 2.52 -11.39 -7.47
C ALA A 200 1.87 -11.50 -6.09
N PRO A 201 0.72 -12.19 -5.97
CA PRO A 201 0.23 -12.67 -4.69
C PRO A 201 1.31 -13.50 -4.00
N PHE A 202 1.43 -13.36 -2.68
CA PHE A 202 2.40 -14.13 -1.92
C PHE A 202 1.93 -15.58 -1.78
N ASP A 203 2.74 -16.50 -2.29
CA ASP A 203 2.58 -17.95 -2.10
C ASP A 203 3.69 -18.44 -1.16
N ALA A 204 3.29 -18.89 0.04
CA ALA A 204 4.22 -19.34 1.06
C ALA A 204 4.96 -20.62 0.63
N ASP A 205 4.29 -21.54 -0.07
CA ASP A 205 4.87 -22.80 -0.50
C ASP A 205 5.88 -22.57 -1.62
N ALA A 206 5.50 -21.78 -2.63
CA ALA A 206 6.40 -21.40 -3.72
C ALA A 206 7.62 -20.64 -3.19
N PHE A 207 7.42 -19.75 -2.20
CA PHE A 207 8.49 -19.01 -1.57
C PHE A 207 9.46 -19.92 -0.79
N VAL A 208 8.93 -20.86 0.00
CA VAL A 208 9.76 -21.85 0.69
C VAL A 208 10.51 -22.70 -0.32
N GLN A 209 9.88 -23.18 -1.39
CA GLN A 209 10.58 -23.97 -2.42
C GLN A 209 11.73 -23.20 -3.08
N GLY A 210 11.52 -21.92 -3.41
CA GLY A 210 12.57 -21.06 -3.98
C GLY A 210 13.80 -20.93 -3.09
N LEU A 211 13.63 -20.85 -1.76
CA LEU A 211 14.74 -20.78 -0.80
C LEU A 211 15.62 -22.03 -0.76
N TRP A 212 15.08 -23.19 -1.15
CA TRP A 212 15.81 -24.46 -1.12
C TRP A 212 16.39 -24.83 -2.48
N ALA A 213 15.84 -24.28 -3.58
CA ALA A 213 16.37 -24.46 -4.92
C ALA A 213 17.66 -23.66 -5.19
N GLU A 214 17.93 -22.61 -4.40
CA GLU A 214 19.17 -21.81 -4.45
C GLU A 214 20.32 -22.39 -3.59
N ARG A 215 20.17 -23.62 -3.07
CA ARG A 215 21.22 -24.38 -2.37
C ARG A 215 21.73 -25.53 -3.22
#